data_AF-A0A955VLP5-F1
#
_entry.id   AF-A0A955VLP5-F1
#
_cell.length_a   1.000
_cell.length_b   1.000
_cell.length_c   1.000
_cell.angle_alpha   90.00
_cell.angle_beta   90.00
_cell.angle_gamma   90.00
#
_symmetry.space_group_name_H-M   'P 1'
#
loop_
_entity.id
_entity.type
_entity.pdbx_description
1 polymer ?
#
loop_
_entity_poly.entity_id
_entity_poly.type
_entity_poly.pdbx_seq_one_letter_code
_entity_poly.pdbx_strand_id
1 'polypeptide(L)'
;MSTRDYTLPIEQTQWRTPTSGIVTFNWEYDEGRDKMLKLYEKGKNLQWNATDRIDWSLEIDHENPLKAPDMYNPLFGTTVWGKLSDEMKGTV
;
A
#
# COMPACT_ATOMS: atom_id res chain seq x y z
N MET A 1 20.12 -16.29 -4.54
CA MET A 1 19.04 -17.30 -4.65
C MET A 1 18.39 -17.42 -3.28
N SER A 2 17.22 -16.84 -3.11
CA SER A 2 16.50 -16.87 -1.83
C SER A 2 15.32 -17.83 -1.97
N THR A 3 15.48 -19.02 -1.40
CA THR A 3 14.47 -20.08 -1.29
C THR A 3 13.42 -19.71 -0.23
N ARG A 4 12.72 -18.58 -0.40
CA ARG A 4 11.78 -18.10 0.61
C ARG A 4 10.36 -18.49 0.23
N ASP A 5 9.87 -19.40 1.06
CA ASP A 5 8.48 -19.67 1.41
C ASP A 5 7.73 -20.69 0.53
N TYR A 6 8.18 -21.94 0.60
CA TYR A 6 7.31 -23.08 0.28
C TYR A 6 6.31 -23.30 1.41
N THR A 7 5.04 -23.52 1.06
CA THR A 7 3.93 -23.77 2.00
C THR A 7 4.05 -25.09 2.77
N LEU A 8 4.94 -26.00 2.34
CA LEU A 8 5.25 -27.26 3.01
C LEU A 8 6.77 -27.47 3.09
N PRO A 9 7.31 -27.91 4.24
CA PRO A 9 8.74 -28.21 4.38
C PRO A 9 9.18 -29.31 3.39
N ILE A 10 10.30 -29.08 2.69
CA ILE A 10 10.87 -30.04 1.73
C ILE A 10 11.24 -31.36 2.42
N GLU A 11 11.63 -31.30 3.70
CA GLU A 11 11.98 -32.47 4.49
C GLU A 11 10.81 -33.44 4.65
N GLN A 12 9.56 -32.95 4.60
CA GLN A 12 8.36 -33.78 4.75
C GLN A 12 7.89 -34.41 3.44
N THR A 13 7.95 -33.66 2.33
CA THR A 13 7.38 -34.11 1.06
C THR A 13 8.39 -34.90 0.22
N GLN A 14 9.70 -34.64 0.38
CA GLN A 14 10.79 -35.16 -0.44
C GLN A 14 10.51 -35.12 -1.96
N TRP A 15 9.58 -34.27 -2.41
CA TRP A 15 9.10 -34.21 -3.80
C TRP A 15 8.55 -35.54 -4.36
N ARG A 16 8.14 -36.49 -3.52
CA ARG A 16 7.62 -37.80 -3.97
C ARG A 16 6.12 -37.70 -4.26
N THR A 17 5.72 -37.88 -5.52
CA THR A 17 4.31 -38.01 -5.92
C THR A 17 4.02 -39.42 -6.40
N PRO A 18 3.05 -40.15 -5.80
CA PRO A 18 2.68 -41.50 -6.22
C PRO A 18 1.83 -41.43 -7.49
N THR A 19 2.46 -41.29 -8.66
CA THR A 19 1.79 -41.26 -9.96
C THR A 19 2.51 -42.12 -10.98
N SER A 20 1.75 -42.82 -11.83
CA SER A 20 2.25 -43.55 -12.98
C SER A 20 2.36 -42.60 -14.18
N GLY A 21 3.37 -41.72 -14.18
CA GLY A 21 3.58 -40.75 -15.26
C GLY A 21 4.83 -39.89 -15.06
N ILE A 22 5.19 -39.12 -16.08
CA ILE A 22 6.28 -38.13 -15.99
C ILE A 22 5.74 -36.87 -15.30
N VAL A 23 6.30 -36.53 -14.14
CA VAL A 23 5.98 -35.29 -13.41
C VAL A 23 7.15 -34.32 -13.59
N THR A 24 6.84 -33.13 -14.10
CA THR A 24 7.80 -32.02 -14.18
C THR A 24 7.30 -30.90 -13.28
N PHE A 25 8.12 -30.49 -12.30
CA PHE A 25 7.85 -29.30 -11.49
C PHE A 25 8.68 -28.14 -12.06
N ASN A 26 8.02 -27.01 -12.38
CA ASN A 26 8.71 -25.77 -12.70
C ASN A 26 8.44 -24.75 -11.58
N TRP A 27 9.50 -24.13 -11.06
CA TRP A 27 9.49 -23.13 -9.99
C TRP A 27 10.00 -21.77 -10.47
N GLU A 28 9.88 -21.50 -11.77
CA GLU A 28 10.19 -20.21 -12.38
C GLU A 28 9.02 -19.23 -12.22
N TYR A 29 8.88 -18.66 -11.03
CA TYR A 29 7.90 -17.58 -10.79
C TYR A 29 8.37 -16.21 -11.28
N ASP A 30 9.67 -16.06 -11.52
CA ASP A 30 10.27 -14.80 -11.98
C ASP A 30 10.18 -14.65 -13.51
N GLU A 31 10.23 -15.74 -14.28
CA GLU A 31 10.18 -15.66 -15.73
C GLU A 31 8.77 -15.32 -16.23
N GLY A 32 8.65 -14.18 -16.93
CA GLY A 32 7.39 -13.70 -17.50
C GLY A 32 6.60 -12.72 -16.61
N ARG A 33 6.84 -12.73 -15.29
CA ARG A 33 6.21 -11.78 -14.34
C ARG A 33 6.55 -10.32 -14.70
N ASP A 34 7.79 -10.07 -15.09
CA ASP A 34 8.26 -8.74 -15.51
C ASP A 34 7.46 -8.14 -16.66
N LYS A 35 7.11 -8.94 -17.67
CA LYS A 35 6.33 -8.45 -18.82
C LYS A 35 4.91 -8.10 -18.39
N MET A 36 4.30 -8.89 -17.52
CA MET A 36 2.97 -8.65 -16.98
C MET A 36 2.95 -7.41 -16.06
N LEU A 37 3.94 -7.27 -15.17
CA LEU A 37 4.09 -6.09 -14.32
C LEU A 37 4.29 -4.82 -15.15
N LYS A 38 5.11 -4.88 -16.20
CA LYS A 38 5.29 -3.75 -17.14
C LYS A 38 3.99 -3.37 -17.86
N LEU A 39 3.17 -4.34 -18.24
CA LEU A 39 1.87 -4.08 -18.86
C LEU A 39 0.90 -3.41 -17.86
N TYR A 40 0.87 -3.90 -16.63
CA TYR A 40 0.05 -3.33 -15.56
C TYR A 40 0.44 -1.88 -15.24
N GLU A 41 1.75 -1.61 -15.08
CA GLU A 41 2.25 -0.23 -14.86
C GLU A 41 1.91 0.70 -16.03
N LYS A 42 2.04 0.23 -17.29
CA LYS A 42 1.62 1.02 -18.46
C LYS A 42 0.12 1.36 -18.44
N GLY A 43 -0.72 0.41 -18.01
CA GLY A 43 -2.15 0.64 -17.86
C GLY A 43 -2.46 1.71 -16.81
N LYS A 44 -1.80 1.64 -15.65
CA LYS A 44 -1.95 2.64 -14.58
C LYS A 44 -1.46 4.02 -15.00
N ASN A 45 -0.40 4.13 -15.81
CA ASN A 45 0.15 5.43 -16.22
C ASN A 45 -0.84 6.30 -17.00
N LEU A 46 -1.66 5.69 -17.87
CA LEU A 46 -2.73 6.38 -18.59
C LEU A 46 -4.00 6.60 -17.74
N GLN A 47 -4.01 6.06 -16.52
CA GLN A 47 -5.06 6.25 -15.52
C GLN A 47 -4.46 6.89 -14.26
N TRP A 48 -4.95 6.47 -13.10
CA TRP A 48 -4.41 6.85 -11.80
C TRP A 48 -3.32 5.86 -11.37
N ASN A 49 -2.07 6.32 -11.31
CA ASN A 49 -0.95 5.57 -10.73
C ASN A 49 -0.58 6.19 -9.39
N ALA A 50 -0.96 5.53 -8.28
CA ALA A 50 -0.72 6.04 -6.94
C ALA A 50 0.78 6.19 -6.62
N THR A 51 1.65 5.41 -7.27
CA THR A 51 3.11 5.48 -7.06
C THR A 51 3.69 6.82 -7.51
N ASP A 52 3.21 7.34 -8.65
CA ASP A 52 3.85 8.50 -9.30
C ASP A 52 2.99 9.77 -9.21
N ARG A 53 1.66 9.64 -9.08
CA ARG A 53 0.74 10.80 -9.13
C ARG A 53 0.46 11.43 -7.77
N ILE A 54 0.76 10.74 -6.68
CA ILE A 54 0.65 11.31 -5.32
C ILE A 54 2.07 11.53 -4.81
N ASP A 55 2.35 12.76 -4.39
CA ASP A 55 3.56 13.05 -3.65
C ASP A 55 3.40 12.58 -2.20
N TRP A 56 3.85 11.35 -1.95
CA TRP A 56 3.84 10.74 -0.62
C TRP A 56 4.92 11.30 0.31
N SER A 57 5.83 12.13 -0.20
CA SER A 57 6.87 12.77 0.64
C SER A 57 6.34 14.00 1.39
N LEU A 58 5.15 14.49 1.02
CA LEU A 58 4.52 15.61 1.68
C LEU A 58 4.22 15.28 3.15
N GLU A 59 4.72 16.11 4.05
CA GLU A 59 4.34 16.03 5.46
C GLU A 59 2.86 16.41 5.62
N ILE A 60 2.10 15.51 6.22
CA ILE A 60 0.68 15.71 6.50
C ILE A 60 0.56 16.27 7.91
N ASP A 61 -0.08 17.43 8.02
CA ASP A 61 -0.57 17.94 9.30
C ASP A 61 -1.77 17.09 9.73
N HIS A 62 -1.62 16.32 10.80
CA HIS A 62 -2.67 15.44 11.30
C HIS A 62 -3.81 16.19 11.99
N GLU A 63 -3.55 17.41 12.49
CA GLU A 63 -4.54 18.23 13.18
C GLU A 63 -5.32 19.09 12.18
N ASN A 64 -4.70 19.52 11.09
CA ASN A 64 -5.35 20.25 10.00
C ASN A 64 -4.96 19.75 8.59
N PRO A 65 -5.38 18.52 8.21
CA PRO A 65 -4.97 17.91 6.94
C PRO A 65 -5.50 18.66 5.71
N LEU A 66 -6.58 19.42 5.87
CA LEU A 66 -7.18 20.22 4.80
C LEU A 66 -6.62 21.66 4.75
N LYS A 67 -5.79 22.05 5.73
CA LYS A 67 -5.36 23.45 5.96
C LYS A 67 -6.52 24.43 5.86
N ALA A 68 -7.67 23.99 6.36
CA ALA A 68 -8.93 24.70 6.27
C ALA A 68 -8.92 25.86 7.27
N PRO A 69 -9.41 27.05 6.88
CA PRO A 69 -9.64 28.14 7.83
C PRO A 69 -10.58 27.76 8.97
N ASP A 70 -10.27 28.21 10.19
CA ASP A 70 -11.06 27.93 11.40
C ASP A 70 -12.55 28.26 11.24
N MET A 71 -12.88 29.28 10.44
CA MET A 71 -14.26 29.71 10.19
C MET A 71 -15.15 28.63 9.55
N TYR A 72 -14.57 27.57 8.99
CA TYR A 72 -15.33 26.42 8.49
C TYR A 72 -15.73 25.44 9.59
N ASN A 73 -15.13 25.53 10.79
CA ASN A 73 -15.58 24.76 11.93
C ASN A 73 -16.92 25.34 12.45
N PRO A 74 -18.00 24.54 12.56
CA PRO A 74 -19.30 25.04 13.04
C PRO A 74 -19.28 25.62 14.46
N LEU A 75 -18.26 25.31 15.26
CA LEU A 75 -18.08 25.87 16.60
C LEU A 75 -17.39 27.23 16.58
N PHE A 76 -16.78 27.64 15.47
CA PHE A 76 -16.05 28.89 15.37
C PHE A 76 -16.91 30.09 15.76
N GLY A 77 -16.35 30.98 16.60
CA GLY A 77 -17.06 32.15 17.13
C GLY A 77 -18.01 31.87 18.32
N THR A 78 -18.22 30.61 18.71
CA THR A 78 -18.97 30.29 19.93
C THR A 78 -18.12 30.50 21.20
N THR A 79 -18.78 30.62 22.36
CA THR A 79 -18.08 30.68 23.65
C THR A 79 -17.33 29.39 23.98
N VAL A 80 -17.74 28.25 23.42
CA VAL A 80 -17.06 26.96 23.58
C VAL A 80 -15.74 26.98 22.82
N TRP A 81 -15.71 27.50 21.60
CA TRP A 81 -14.49 27.64 20.80
C TRP A 81 -13.43 28.48 21.49
N GLY A 82 -13.83 29.57 22.14
CA GLY A 82 -12.91 30.42 22.92
C GLY A 82 -12.27 29.73 24.12
N LYS A 83 -12.80 28.59 24.58
CA LYS A 83 -12.26 27.80 25.70
C LYS A 83 -11.32 26.68 25.26
N LEU A 84 -11.28 26.35 23.98
CA LEU A 84 -10.40 25.29 23.45
C LEU A 84 -8.95 25.78 23.41
N SER A 85 -8.01 24.87 23.66
CA SER A 85 -6.58 25.12 23.42
C SER A 85 -6.27 25.17 21.92
N ASP A 86 -5.12 25.71 21.55
CA ASP A 86 -4.73 25.82 20.13
C ASP A 86 -4.46 24.47 19.48
N GLU A 87 -4.04 23.48 20.28
CA GLU A 87 -3.96 22.06 19.90
C GLU A 87 -5.36 21.51 19.57
N MET A 88 -6.35 21.71 20.44
CA MET A 88 -7.73 21.24 20.19
C MET A 88 -8.42 21.94 19.01
N LYS A 89 -7.93 23.12 18.62
CA LYS A 89 -8.39 23.84 17.43
C LYS A 89 -7.67 23.42 16.15
N GLY A 90 -6.55 22.69 16.25
CA GLY A 90 -5.70 22.33 15.11
C GLY A 90 -4.98 23.52 14.49
N THR A 91 -4.59 24.49 15.31
CA THR A 91 -3.93 25.76 14.88
C THR A 91 -2.42 25.81 15.15
N VAL A 92 -1.80 24.67 15.49
CA VAL A 92 -0.37 24.56 15.82
C VAL A 92 0.49 24.47 14.56
#